data_AF-A0A1M4UZP3-F1
#
_entry.id   AF-A0A1M4UZP3-F1
#
_cell.length_a   1.000
_cell.length_b   1.000
_cell.length_c   1.000
_cell.angle_alpha   90.00
_cell.angle_beta   90.00
_cell.angle_gamma   90.00
#
_symmetry.space_group_name_H-M   'P 1'
#
loop_
_entity.id
_entity.type
_entity.pdbx_description
1 polymer ?
#
loop_
_entity_poly.entity_id
_entity_poly.type
_entity_poly.pdbx_seq_one_letter_code
_entity_poly.pdbx_strand_id
1 'polypeptide(L)'
;MNQHGTNGTGTGDPLGLNGANAKGDFLPDDLLDTARSLLDALEEEERCLKERDHDGLLHLVPTKESLARSLAARLRTLSGRPSDGRGFDRASLQELKEILRRIEARNERNRRFIQESLAIYQGILGLFENELYAPSPQVRAFPAIRGSSIHREA
;
A
#
# COMPACT_ATOMS: atom_id res chain seq x y z
N MET A 1 -34.57 -62.51 17.71
CA MET A 1 -34.16 -63.30 16.53
C MET A 1 -34.93 -62.78 15.32
N ASN A 2 -34.23 -62.66 14.18
CA ASN A 2 -34.65 -62.18 12.84
C ASN A 2 -34.77 -60.64 12.75
N GLN A 3 -33.85 -59.86 12.17
CA GLN A 3 -33.04 -59.90 10.93
C GLN A 3 -33.84 -59.89 9.61
N HIS A 4 -33.37 -59.00 8.71
CA HIS A 4 -33.75 -58.66 7.32
C HIS A 4 -34.80 -57.53 7.15
N GLY A 5 -34.59 -56.52 6.31
CA GLY A 5 -33.53 -56.31 5.32
C GLY A 5 -33.50 -54.87 4.80
N THR A 6 -32.29 -54.44 4.45
CA THR A 6 -31.95 -53.22 3.72
C THR A 6 -32.16 -53.43 2.21
N ASN A 7 -32.56 -52.39 1.49
CA ASN A 7 -31.95 -51.90 0.23
C ASN A 7 -32.95 -51.04 -0.54
N GLY A 8 -32.71 -49.73 -0.56
CA GLY A 8 -33.33 -48.79 -1.49
C GLY A 8 -32.24 -47.93 -2.10
N THR A 9 -31.63 -48.42 -3.18
CA THR A 9 -30.71 -47.69 -4.05
C THR A 9 -31.48 -46.64 -4.84
N GLY A 10 -31.48 -45.40 -4.36
CA GLY A 10 -31.89 -44.22 -5.10
C GLY A 10 -30.68 -43.58 -5.78
N THR A 11 -30.38 -44.04 -6.99
CA THR A 11 -29.57 -43.32 -7.98
C THR A 11 -30.14 -41.93 -8.23
N GLY A 12 -29.33 -40.91 -7.97
CA GLY A 12 -29.72 -39.51 -8.17
C GLY A 12 -28.53 -38.57 -8.04
N ASP A 13 -27.44 -38.85 -8.74
CA ASP A 13 -26.59 -37.76 -9.26
C ASP A 13 -27.32 -37.21 -10.49
N PRO A 14 -27.43 -35.88 -10.60
CA PRO A 14 -26.29 -35.17 -11.17
C PRO A 14 -25.98 -33.87 -10.42
N LEU A 15 -24.71 -33.72 -10.06
CA LEU A 15 -23.85 -32.61 -10.48
C LEU A 15 -24.61 -31.37 -11.00
N GLY A 16 -25.28 -30.68 -10.10
CA GLY A 16 -25.68 -29.28 -10.26
C GLY A 16 -24.50 -28.39 -9.93
N LEU A 17 -23.38 -28.55 -10.65
CA LEU A 17 -22.36 -27.52 -10.75
C LEU A 17 -23.00 -26.35 -11.50
N ASN A 18 -23.77 -25.55 -10.76
CA ASN A 18 -24.08 -24.18 -11.15
C ASN A 18 -22.77 -23.42 -11.09
N GLY A 19 -21.96 -23.62 -12.13
CA GLY A 19 -21.04 -22.63 -12.63
C GLY A 19 -21.88 -21.42 -13.00
N ALA A 20 -22.16 -20.59 -11.99
CA ALA A 20 -22.38 -19.17 -12.18
C ALA A 20 -21.09 -18.62 -12.76
N ASN A 21 -20.90 -18.87 -14.06
CA ASN A 21 -20.10 -18.04 -14.93
C ASN A 21 -20.78 -16.67 -14.90
N ALA A 22 -20.48 -15.92 -13.85
CA ALA A 22 -20.46 -14.48 -13.91
C ALA A 22 -19.38 -14.15 -14.95
N LYS A 23 -19.75 -14.26 -16.22
CA LYS A 23 -19.24 -13.38 -17.27
C LYS A 23 -19.71 -11.98 -16.90
N GLY A 24 -19.17 -11.45 -15.80
CA GLY A 24 -19.10 -10.03 -15.62
C GLY A 24 -18.29 -9.57 -16.80
N ASP A 25 -18.96 -9.00 -17.79
CA ASP A 25 -18.33 -8.10 -18.73
C ASP A 25 -17.68 -7.02 -17.86
N PHE A 26 -16.43 -7.23 -17.49
CA PHE A 26 -15.60 -6.24 -16.83
C PHE A 26 -15.49 -5.10 -17.83
N LEU A 27 -16.30 -4.07 -17.61
CA LEU A 27 -16.26 -2.91 -18.46
C LEU A 27 -14.89 -2.23 -18.26
N PRO A 28 -14.21 -1.85 -19.35
CA PRO A 28 -12.97 -1.08 -19.30
C PRO A 28 -13.05 0.14 -18.37
N ASP A 29 -14.22 0.75 -18.29
CA ASP A 29 -14.52 1.92 -17.48
C ASP A 29 -14.33 1.63 -15.99
N ASP A 30 -14.79 0.48 -15.49
CA ASP A 30 -14.64 0.13 -14.07
C ASP A 30 -13.16 0.01 -13.64
N LEU A 31 -12.28 -0.42 -14.56
CA LEU A 31 -10.85 -0.53 -14.29
C LEU A 31 -10.21 0.87 -14.19
N LEU A 32 -10.57 1.76 -15.11
CA LEU A 32 -10.12 3.16 -15.08
C LEU A 32 -10.63 3.85 -13.82
N ASP A 33 -11.89 3.65 -13.44
CA ASP A 33 -12.46 4.24 -12.24
C ASP A 33 -11.78 3.71 -10.98
N THR A 34 -11.51 2.40 -10.90
CA THR A 34 -10.74 1.83 -9.77
C THR A 34 -9.34 2.44 -9.69
N ALA A 35 -8.68 2.67 -10.83
CA ALA A 35 -7.36 3.29 -10.88
C ALA A 35 -7.40 4.77 -10.47
N ARG A 36 -8.41 5.53 -10.93
CA ARG A 36 -8.62 6.93 -10.52
C ARG A 36 -8.90 7.04 -9.01
N SER A 37 -9.79 6.22 -8.47
CA SER A 37 -10.05 6.19 -7.03
C SER A 37 -8.82 5.85 -6.20
N LEU A 38 -7.95 4.95 -6.69
CA LEU A 38 -6.69 4.66 -6.01
C LEU A 38 -5.72 5.85 -6.06
N LEU A 39 -5.68 6.57 -7.19
CA LEU A 39 -4.89 7.79 -7.31
C LEU A 39 -5.39 8.86 -6.34
N ASP A 40 -6.69 9.11 -6.28
CA ASP A 40 -7.30 10.07 -5.35
C ASP A 40 -6.97 9.71 -3.90
N ALA A 41 -7.03 8.43 -3.53
CA ALA A 41 -6.64 7.97 -2.21
C ALA A 41 -5.15 8.18 -1.91
N LEU A 42 -4.26 8.15 -2.90
CA LEU A 42 -2.84 8.47 -2.71
C LEU A 42 -2.58 9.98 -2.59
N GLU A 43 -3.40 10.80 -3.25
CA GLU A 43 -3.34 12.26 -3.10
C GLU A 43 -3.83 12.69 -1.72
N GLU A 44 -4.90 12.05 -1.25
CA GLU A 44 -5.40 12.22 0.11
C GLU A 44 -4.36 11.80 1.15
N GLU A 45 -3.65 10.68 0.92
CA GLU A 45 -2.55 10.28 1.80
C GLU A 45 -1.45 11.34 1.85
N GLU A 46 -1.07 11.91 0.71
CA GLU A 46 -0.07 12.98 0.67
C GLU A 46 -0.53 14.20 1.48
N ARG A 47 -1.84 14.52 1.45
CA ARG A 47 -2.43 15.58 2.28
C ARG A 47 -2.34 15.25 3.77
N CYS A 48 -2.84 14.10 4.21
CA CYS A 48 -2.76 13.66 5.61
C CYS A 48 -1.32 13.68 6.14
N LEU A 49 -0.36 13.19 5.33
CA LEU A 49 1.07 13.20 5.69
C LEU A 49 1.62 14.61 5.92
N LYS A 50 1.26 15.57 5.07
CA LYS A 50 1.70 16.97 5.21
C LYS A 50 1.06 17.65 6.42
N GLU A 51 -0.21 17.37 6.67
CA GLU A 51 -0.98 17.94 7.78
C GLU A 51 -0.72 17.22 9.12
N ARG A 52 0.04 16.11 9.09
CA ARG A 52 0.28 15.23 10.24
C ARG A 52 -1.01 14.66 10.83
N ASP A 53 -2.00 14.45 9.97
CA ASP A 53 -3.27 13.82 10.33
C ASP A 53 -3.10 12.30 10.34
N HIS A 54 -2.64 11.79 11.48
CA HIS A 54 -2.40 10.35 11.67
C HIS A 54 -3.69 9.54 11.70
N ASP A 55 -4.78 10.10 12.23
CA ASP A 55 -6.07 9.42 12.29
C ASP A 55 -6.67 9.28 10.89
N GLY A 56 -6.63 10.35 10.09
CA GLY A 56 -7.00 10.29 8.67
C GLY A 56 -6.18 9.26 7.90
N LEU A 57 -4.87 9.19 8.13
CA LEU A 57 -4.00 8.18 7.53
C LEU A 57 -4.46 6.75 7.88
N LEU A 58 -4.78 6.48 9.15
CA LEU A 58 -5.23 5.16 9.60
C LEU A 58 -6.56 4.75 8.95
N HIS A 59 -7.49 5.69 8.78
CA HIS A 59 -8.76 5.43 8.10
C HIS A 59 -8.60 5.21 6.59
N LEU A 60 -7.55 5.76 5.99
CA LEU A 60 -7.30 5.67 4.55
C LEU A 60 -6.68 4.34 4.12
N VAL A 61 -5.90 3.69 5.00
CA VAL A 61 -5.17 2.44 4.70
C VAL A 61 -6.09 1.32 4.18
N PRO A 62 -7.22 0.97 4.84
CA PRO A 62 -8.09 -0.11 4.35
C PRO A 62 -8.67 0.17 2.97
N THR A 63 -9.05 1.43 2.70
CA THR A 63 -9.57 1.87 1.40
C THR A 63 -8.53 1.71 0.30
N LYS A 64 -7.31 2.19 0.54
CA LYS A 64 -6.19 2.02 -0.40
C LYS A 64 -5.90 0.55 -0.69
N GLU A 65 -5.88 -0.29 0.35
CA GLU A 65 -5.61 -1.71 0.20
C GLU A 65 -6.68 -2.42 -0.64
N SER A 66 -7.95 -2.15 -0.35
CA SER A 66 -9.09 -2.69 -1.10
C SER A 66 -9.03 -2.31 -2.59
N LEU A 67 -8.77 -1.03 -2.88
CA LEU A 67 -8.64 -0.52 -4.24
C LEU A 67 -7.44 -1.14 -4.96
N ALA A 68 -6.28 -1.23 -4.31
CA ALA A 68 -5.07 -1.83 -4.89
C ALA A 68 -5.25 -3.32 -5.19
N ARG A 69 -5.87 -4.08 -4.26
CA ARG A 69 -6.18 -5.50 -4.48
C ARG A 69 -7.17 -5.68 -5.63
N SER A 70 -8.21 -4.85 -5.70
CA SER A 70 -9.20 -4.86 -6.77
C SER A 70 -8.57 -4.54 -8.13
N LEU A 71 -7.74 -3.50 -8.19
CA LEU A 71 -7.01 -3.11 -9.39
C LEU A 71 -6.09 -4.23 -9.87
N ALA A 72 -5.32 -4.83 -8.96
CA ALA A 72 -4.42 -5.95 -9.28
C ALA A 72 -5.18 -7.18 -9.80
N ALA A 73 -6.31 -7.53 -9.19
CA ALA A 73 -7.15 -8.65 -9.63
C ALA A 73 -7.69 -8.42 -11.05
N ARG A 74 -8.17 -7.21 -11.33
CA ARG A 74 -8.67 -6.82 -12.65
C ARG A 74 -7.57 -6.81 -13.71
N LEU A 75 -6.40 -6.28 -13.40
CA LEU A 75 -5.24 -6.28 -14.32
C LEU A 75 -4.78 -7.70 -14.67
N ARG A 76 -4.73 -8.62 -13.70
CA ARG A 76 -4.40 -10.04 -13.94
C ARG A 76 -5.41 -10.72 -14.86
N THR A 77 -6.69 -10.40 -14.68
CA THR A 77 -7.77 -10.93 -15.53
C THR A 77 -7.63 -10.44 -16.97
N LEU A 78 -7.24 -9.17 -17.15
CA LEU A 78 -6.98 -8.59 -18.47
C LEU A 78 -5.77 -9.23 -19.15
N SER A 79 -4.67 -9.46 -18.42
CA SER A 79 -3.46 -10.08 -18.98
C SER A 79 -3.63 -11.55 -19.39
N GLY A 80 -4.62 -12.25 -18.82
CA GLY A 80 -4.88 -13.66 -19.11
C GLY A 80 -5.86 -13.93 -20.26
N ARG A 81 -6.51 -12.89 -20.83
CA ARG A 81 -7.47 -13.08 -21.92
C ARG A 81 -6.75 -13.16 -23.28
N PRO A 82 -7.07 -14.15 -24.14
CA PRO A 82 -6.67 -14.10 -25.54
C PRO A 82 -7.27 -12.85 -26.18
N SER A 83 -6.50 -12.23 -27.09
CA SER A 83 -6.81 -10.94 -27.69
C SER A 83 -7.96 -11.05 -28.69
N ASP A 84 -9.18 -11.33 -28.21
CA ASP A 84 -10.36 -11.63 -29.03
C ASP A 84 -11.03 -10.38 -29.64
N GLY A 85 -10.25 -9.34 -29.94
CA GLY A 85 -10.71 -8.17 -30.69
C GLY A 85 -11.72 -7.25 -29.99
N ARG A 86 -12.37 -7.68 -28.91
CA ARG A 86 -13.13 -6.83 -27.96
C ARG A 86 -12.19 -6.17 -26.94
N GLY A 87 -11.08 -5.65 -27.44
CA GLY A 87 -10.03 -5.04 -26.65
C GLY A 87 -10.43 -3.65 -26.15
N PHE A 88 -9.86 -3.27 -25.01
CA PHE A 88 -9.77 -1.87 -24.60
C PHE A 88 -9.45 -0.97 -25.80
N ASP A 89 -10.13 0.16 -25.92
CA ASP A 89 -9.73 1.21 -26.85
C ASP A 89 -8.28 1.66 -26.54
N ARG A 90 -7.53 2.01 -27.59
CA ARG A 90 -6.15 2.48 -27.49
C ARG A 90 -6.01 3.73 -26.60
N ALA A 91 -6.97 4.65 -26.65
CA ALA A 91 -6.98 5.84 -25.80
C ALA A 91 -7.18 5.46 -24.33
N SER A 92 -8.13 4.56 -24.04
CA SER A 92 -8.37 4.01 -22.70
C SER A 92 -7.15 3.27 -22.13
N LEU A 93 -6.41 2.51 -22.96
CA LEU A 93 -5.14 1.89 -22.53
C LEU A 93 -4.05 2.92 -22.22
N GLN A 94 -3.96 3.97 -23.04
CA GLN A 94 -2.99 5.02 -22.83
C GLN A 94 -3.29 5.80 -21.55
N GLU A 95 -4.56 6.09 -21.29
CA GLU A 95 -5.02 6.71 -20.06
C GLU A 95 -4.71 5.82 -18.85
N LEU A 96 -5.05 4.53 -18.90
CA LEU A 96 -4.75 3.59 -17.82
C LEU A 96 -3.24 3.56 -17.51
N LYS A 97 -2.39 3.51 -18.53
CA LYS A 97 -0.92 3.54 -18.35
C LYS A 97 -0.45 4.82 -17.68
N GLU A 98 -0.99 5.96 -18.08
CA GLU A 98 -0.66 7.25 -17.48
C GLU A 98 -1.09 7.29 -16.00
N ILE A 99 -2.29 6.83 -15.68
CA ILE A 99 -2.78 6.75 -14.30
C ILE A 99 -1.89 5.82 -13.46
N LEU A 100 -1.55 4.63 -13.96
CA LEU A 100 -0.67 3.69 -13.26
C LEU A 100 0.71 4.28 -12.97
N ARG A 101 1.29 5.01 -13.93
CA ARG A 101 2.56 5.72 -13.72
C ARG A 101 2.44 6.80 -12.64
N ARG A 102 1.32 7.52 -12.59
CA ARG A 102 1.07 8.52 -11.53
C ARG A 102 0.90 7.88 -10.16
N ILE A 103 0.17 6.77 -10.07
CA ILE A 103 0.03 5.97 -8.86
C ILE A 103 1.41 5.56 -8.34
N GLU A 104 2.27 5.01 -9.20
CA GLU A 104 3.62 4.59 -8.83
C GLU A 104 4.46 5.76 -8.31
N ALA A 105 4.46 6.89 -9.04
CA ALA A 105 5.22 8.08 -8.65
C ALA A 105 4.75 8.67 -7.31
N ARG A 106 3.43 8.75 -7.08
CA ARG A 106 2.84 9.24 -5.82
C ARG A 106 3.15 8.31 -4.66
N ASN A 107 2.95 7.01 -4.84
CA ASN A 107 3.23 6.02 -3.81
C ASN A 107 4.71 6.03 -3.40
N GLU A 108 5.61 6.15 -4.36
CA GLU A 108 7.05 6.28 -4.10
C GLU A 108 7.39 7.56 -3.32
N ARG A 109 6.74 8.69 -3.66
CA ARG A 109 6.91 9.95 -2.93
C ARG A 109 6.42 9.83 -1.49
N ASN A 110 5.22 9.30 -1.28
CA ASN A 110 4.64 9.11 0.05
C ASN A 110 5.50 8.16 0.89
N ARG A 111 6.03 7.08 0.27
CA ARG A 111 6.98 6.17 0.91
C ARG A 111 8.23 6.88 1.40
N ARG A 112 8.86 7.71 0.57
CA ARG A 112 10.05 8.49 0.97
C ARG A 112 9.74 9.44 2.11
N PHE A 113 8.63 10.17 2.03
CA PHE A 113 8.21 11.08 3.09
C PHE A 113 8.04 10.36 4.44
N ILE A 114 7.38 9.20 4.43
CA ILE A 114 7.20 8.38 5.65
C ILE A 114 8.55 7.92 6.19
N GLN A 115 9.46 7.45 5.33
CA GLN A 115 10.79 6.99 5.74
C GLN A 115 11.63 8.12 6.35
N GLU A 116 11.65 9.29 5.72
CA GLU A 116 12.35 10.47 6.22
C GLU A 116 11.77 10.92 7.57
N SER A 117 10.44 10.94 7.69
CA SER A 117 9.75 11.28 8.94
C SER A 117 10.10 10.30 10.06
N LEU A 118 10.09 8.99 9.77
CA LEU A 118 10.47 7.96 10.73
C LEU A 118 11.94 8.09 11.16
N ALA A 119 12.85 8.38 10.23
CA ALA A 119 14.26 8.59 10.55
C ALA A 119 14.46 9.79 11.51
N ILE A 120 13.69 10.86 11.32
CA ILE A 120 13.70 12.02 12.23
C ILE A 120 13.20 11.60 13.62
N TYR A 121 12.07 10.90 13.71
CA TYR A 121 11.52 10.45 14.99
C TYR A 121 12.46 9.50 15.73
N GLN A 122 13.08 8.55 15.02
CA GLN A 122 14.09 7.66 15.58
C GLN A 122 15.32 8.43 16.08
N GLY A 123 15.78 9.43 15.33
CA GLY A 123 16.87 10.31 15.76
C GLY A 123 16.55 11.05 17.05
N ILE A 124 15.33 11.59 17.18
CA ILE A 124 14.86 12.27 18.40
C ILE A 124 14.78 11.29 19.57
N LEU A 125 14.17 10.11 19.39
CA LEU A 125 14.07 9.09 20.43
C LEU A 125 15.46 8.63 20.91
N GLY A 126 16.41 8.49 19.98
CA GLY A 126 17.79 8.15 20.30
C GLY A 126 18.51 9.17 21.19
N LEU A 127 18.11 10.45 21.19
CA LEU A 127 18.65 11.43 22.13
C LEU A 127 18.22 11.11 23.57
N PHE A 128 16.96 10.75 23.77
CA PHE A 128 16.41 10.43 25.09
C PHE A 128 16.93 9.10 25.64
N GLU A 129 17.16 8.10 24.78
CA GLU A 129 17.71 6.80 25.20
C GLU A 129 19.15 6.93 25.72
N ASN A 130 19.97 7.81 25.11
CA ASN A 130 21.35 8.04 25.53
C ASN A 130 21.47 8.87 26.81
N GLU A 131 20.53 9.77 27.09
CA GLU A 131 20.57 10.64 28.27
C GLU A 131 19.88 10.04 29.51
N LEU A 132 18.85 9.21 29.34
CA LEU A 132 18.03 8.71 30.47
C LEU A 132 18.47 7.34 31.01
N TYR A 133 19.17 6.52 30.21
CA TYR A 133 19.51 5.14 30.59
C TYR A 133 20.99 4.77 30.43
N ALA A 134 21.86 5.69 30.03
CA ALA A 134 23.28 5.44 30.11
C ALA A 134 23.72 5.45 31.59
N PRO A 135 24.27 4.35 32.16
CA PRO A 135 25.07 4.47 33.36
C PRO A 135 26.28 5.33 32.99
N SER A 136 26.29 6.61 33.41
CA SER A 136 27.35 7.59 33.15
C SER A 136 28.71 6.93 32.93
N PRO A 137 29.17 6.74 31.68
CA PRO A 137 30.50 6.28 31.41
C PRO A 137 31.27 7.51 30.99
N GLN A 138 31.82 8.19 32.00
CA GLN A 138 32.96 9.07 31.89
C GLN A 138 32.74 10.31 31.01
N VAL A 139 32.84 11.47 31.66
CA VAL A 139 33.20 12.75 31.07
C VAL A 139 34.23 12.47 29.95
N ARG A 140 33.81 12.58 28.68
CA ARG A 140 34.77 12.73 27.59
C ARG A 140 35.53 14.00 27.94
N ALA A 141 36.76 13.84 28.44
CA ALA A 141 37.66 14.94 28.64
C ALA A 141 37.78 15.66 27.30
N PHE A 142 37.13 16.81 27.18
CA PHE A 142 37.41 17.73 26.08
C PHE A 142 38.92 17.97 26.12
N PRO A 143 39.67 17.73 25.02
CA PRO A 143 41.06 18.12 25.00
C PRO A 143 41.09 19.61 25.27
N ALA A 144 41.77 20.01 26.34
CA ALA A 144 41.98 21.42 26.65
C ALA A 144 42.63 22.06 25.42
N ILE A 145 41.87 22.86 24.68
CA ILE A 145 42.39 23.68 23.61
C ILE A 145 43.23 24.76 24.29
N ARG A 146 44.50 24.44 24.54
CA ARG A 146 45.55 25.43 24.79
C ARG A 146 45.77 26.17 23.48
N GLY A 147 45.25 27.38 23.39
CA GLY A 147 45.65 28.32 22.35
C GLY A 147 44.49 28.97 21.63
N SER A 148 43.96 30.03 22.22
CA SER A 148 43.50 31.18 21.44
C SER A 148 43.70 32.41 22.32
N SER A 149 44.95 32.86 22.37
CA SER A 149 45.30 34.21 22.82
C SER A 149 44.61 35.20 21.89
N ILE A 150 43.48 35.74 22.32
CA ILE A 150 42.85 36.91 21.70
C ILE A 150 43.76 38.09 22.06
N HIS A 151 44.68 38.41 21.15
CA HIS A 151 45.36 39.70 21.16
C HIS A 151 44.33 40.77 20.85
N ARG A 152 44.06 41.61 21.84
CA ARG A 152 43.28 42.83 21.72
C ARG A 152 44.30 43.95 21.53
N GLU A 153 44.59 44.33 20.28
CA GLU A 153 45.28 45.59 20.01
C GLU A 153 44.26 46.72 19.89
N ALA A 154 44.70 47.88 20.38
CA ALA A 154 43.96 49.10 20.67
C ALA A 154 43.79 49.99 19.44
#